data_AF-A0A075B2D9-F1
#
_entry.id   AF-A0A075B2D9-F1
#
_cell.length_a   1.000
_cell.length_b   1.000
_cell.length_c   1.000
_cell.angle_alpha   90.00
_cell.angle_beta   90.00
_cell.angle_gamma   90.00
#
_symmetry.space_group_name_H-M   'P 1'
#
loop_
_entity.id
_entity.type
_entity.pdbx_description
1 polymer ?
#
loop_
_entity_poly.entity_id
_entity_poly.type
_entity_poly.pdbx_seq_one_letter_code
_entity_poly.pdbx_strand_id
1 'polypeptide(L)'
;MIVLYESPAGLALFKVLNESKLATASDLHAEFATPKKASEMVQLLAFNKFNNTAEALSSATAIAEGSISKEFKSFLKSHLKNSKETLLVADPKLATSIAKKFEIKVASDSSTL
;
A
#
# COMPACT_ATOMS: atom_id res chain seq x y z
N MET A 1 -9.36 -5.18 4.69
CA MET A 1 -8.06 -5.34 4.00
C MET A 1 -7.42 -3.96 3.81
N ILE A 2 -6.09 -3.85 3.88
CA ILE A 2 -5.36 -2.58 3.68
C ILE A 2 -4.46 -2.71 2.45
N VAL A 3 -4.38 -1.68 1.60
CA VAL A 3 -3.52 -1.63 0.42
C VAL A 3 -2.43 -0.57 0.63
N LEU A 4 -1.19 -0.93 0.38
CA LEU A 4 -0.08 0.00 0.24
C LEU A 4 -0.04 0.51 -1.20
N TYR A 5 0.01 1.83 -1.36
CA TYR A 5 0.19 2.48 -2.66
C TYR A 5 1.43 3.38 -2.63
N GLU A 6 2.38 3.11 -3.50
CA GLU A 6 3.60 3.89 -3.62
C GLU A 6 3.48 4.90 -4.78
N SER A 7 3.78 6.17 -4.50
CA SER A 7 3.76 7.22 -5.52
C SER A 7 5.00 8.12 -5.38
N PRO A 8 5.37 8.87 -6.43
CA PRO A 8 6.45 9.86 -6.33
C PRO A 8 6.19 10.94 -5.27
N ALA A 9 4.93 11.18 -4.89
CA ALA A 9 4.57 12.15 -3.86
C ALA A 9 4.71 11.60 -2.43
N GLY A 10 4.73 10.27 -2.27
CA GLY A 10 4.72 9.63 -0.96
C GLY A 10 4.08 8.25 -0.95
N LEU A 11 3.96 7.69 0.24
CA LEU A 11 3.40 6.36 0.49
C LEU A 11 2.01 6.50 1.13
N ALA A 12 1.02 5.80 0.59
CA ALA A 12 -0.35 5.81 1.08
C ALA A 12 -0.78 4.43 1.57
N LEU A 13 -1.57 4.41 2.64
CA LEU A 13 -2.32 3.24 3.09
C LEU A 13 -3.80 3.50 2.85
N PHE A 14 -4.44 2.61 2.12
CA PHE A 14 -5.87 2.65 1.85
C PHE A 14 -6.58 1.47 2.52
N LYS A 15 -7.68 1.72 3.21
CA LYS A 15 -8.60 0.67 3.65
C LYS A 15 -9.53 0.33 2.50
N VAL A 16 -9.68 -0.95 2.20
CA VAL A 16 -10.68 -1.43 1.25
C VAL A 16 -12.03 -1.49 1.96
N LEU A 17 -13.02 -0.80 1.40
CA LEU A 17 -14.38 -0.74 1.95
C LEU A 17 -15.29 -1.84 1.37
N ASN A 18 -15.04 -2.24 0.11
CA ASN A 18 -15.87 -3.20 -0.60
C ASN A 18 -15.03 -4.32 -1.22
N GLU A 19 -14.65 -5.30 -0.40
CA GLU A 19 -13.82 -6.44 -0.81
C GLU A 19 -14.54 -7.33 -1.84
N SER A 20 -15.85 -7.53 -1.70
CA SER A 20 -16.65 -8.35 -2.64
C SER A 20 -16.64 -7.75 -4.04
N LYS A 21 -16.86 -6.44 -4.15
CA LYS A 21 -16.83 -5.76 -5.45
C LYS A 21 -15.44 -5.74 -6.06
N LEU A 22 -14.39 -5.66 -5.24
CA LEU A 22 -13.00 -5.77 -5.71
C LEU A 22 -12.72 -7.15 -6.33
N ALA A 23 -13.26 -8.22 -5.76
CA ALA A 23 -13.06 -9.59 -6.23
C ALA A 23 -13.92 -9.95 -7.46
N THR A 24 -15.06 -9.29 -7.66
CA THR A 24 -16.03 -9.64 -8.72
C THR A 24 -16.14 -8.62 -9.86
N ALA A 25 -15.43 -7.49 -9.78
CA ALA A 25 -15.47 -6.47 -10.81
C ALA A 25 -14.91 -7.02 -12.13
N SER A 26 -15.75 -7.04 -13.18
CA SER A 26 -15.33 -7.41 -14.53
C SER A 26 -14.36 -6.39 -15.14
N ASP A 27 -14.49 -5.13 -14.72
CA ASP A 27 -13.61 -4.04 -15.08
C ASP A 27 -13.31 -3.22 -13.81
N LEU A 28 -12.20 -3.57 -13.15
CA LEU A 28 -11.76 -2.87 -11.95
C LEU A 28 -11.44 -1.40 -12.25
N HIS A 29 -10.93 -1.08 -13.45
CA HIS A 29 -10.56 0.28 -13.82
C HIS A 29 -11.79 1.20 -13.84
N ALA A 30 -12.93 0.72 -14.34
CA ALA A 30 -14.19 1.48 -14.34
C ALA A 30 -14.69 1.88 -12.94
N GLU A 31 -14.29 1.16 -11.89
CA GLU A 31 -14.59 1.46 -10.49
C GLU A 31 -13.69 2.56 -9.89
N PHE A 32 -12.55 2.83 -10.51
CA PHE A 32 -11.64 3.91 -10.11
C PHE A 32 -11.63 5.10 -11.09
N ALA A 33 -12.44 5.06 -12.15
CA ALA A 33 -12.50 6.10 -13.18
C ALA A 33 -12.98 7.49 -12.68
N THR A 34 -13.62 7.57 -11.51
CA THR A 34 -14.02 8.85 -10.91
C THR A 34 -13.71 8.87 -9.42
N PRO A 35 -13.43 10.05 -8.82
CA PRO A 35 -13.17 10.16 -7.39
C PRO A 35 -14.32 9.61 -6.53
N LYS A 36 -15.57 9.83 -6.96
CA LYS A 36 -16.74 9.33 -6.25
C LYS A 36 -16.75 7.79 -6.18
N LYS A 37 -16.62 7.11 -7.32
CA LYS A 37 -16.57 5.64 -7.33
C LYS A 37 -15.37 5.10 -6.56
N ALA A 38 -14.19 5.71 -6.71
CA ALA A 38 -13.00 5.31 -5.96
C ALA A 38 -13.23 5.42 -4.43
N SER A 39 -13.91 6.48 -3.96
CA SER A 39 -14.22 6.66 -2.54
C SER A 39 -15.20 5.63 -1.97
N GLU A 40 -16.01 4.99 -2.83
CA GLU A 40 -16.89 3.88 -2.44
C GLU A 40 -16.10 2.55 -2.33
N MET A 41 -14.96 2.44 -3.00
CA MET A 41 -14.10 1.25 -3.00
C MET A 41 -13.05 1.29 -1.89
N VAL A 42 -12.42 2.44 -1.68
CA VAL A 42 -11.30 2.61 -0.76
C VAL A 42 -11.39 3.91 0.04
N GLN A 43 -10.81 3.90 1.23
CA GLN A 43 -10.66 5.06 2.10
C GLN A 43 -9.19 5.28 2.43
N LEU A 44 -8.69 6.51 2.30
CA LEU A 44 -7.33 6.85 2.72
C LEU A 44 -7.23 6.75 4.25
N LEU A 45 -6.38 5.85 4.74
CA LEU A 45 -6.06 5.73 6.17
C LEU A 45 -4.93 6.66 6.57
N ALA A 46 -3.87 6.69 5.76
CA ALA A 46 -2.68 7.46 6.06
C ALA A 46 -1.90 7.78 4.78
N PHE A 47 -1.28 8.95 4.75
CA PHE A 47 -0.38 9.36 3.66
C PHE A 47 0.89 9.96 4.25
N ASN A 48 2.04 9.41 3.87
CA ASN A 48 3.35 9.95 4.21
C ASN A 48 3.96 10.61 2.96
N LYS A 49 3.86 11.94 2.91
CA LYS A 49 4.43 12.75 1.83
C LYS A 49 5.95 12.82 1.97
N PHE A 50 6.69 12.66 0.88
CA PHE A 50 8.13 12.94 0.89
C PHE A 50 8.41 14.44 0.98
N ASN A 51 9.37 14.82 1.81
CA ASN A 51 9.69 16.24 2.04
C ASN A 51 10.47 16.85 0.88
N ASN A 52 11.28 16.04 0.20
CA ASN A 52 12.13 16.48 -0.90
C ASN A 52 12.43 15.32 -1.86
N THR A 53 13.09 15.65 -2.97
CA THR A 53 13.46 14.71 -4.02
C THR A 53 14.46 13.64 -3.57
N ALA A 54 15.34 13.96 -2.61
CA ALA A 54 16.32 13.00 -2.10
C ALA A 54 15.64 11.87 -1.30
N GLU A 55 14.65 12.23 -0.47
CA GLU A 55 13.83 11.26 0.27
C GLU A 55 12.99 10.39 -0.70
N ALA A 56 12.37 11.02 -1.70
CA ALA A 56 11.60 10.30 -2.72
C ALA A 56 12.47 9.31 -3.50
N LEU A 57 13.67 9.73 -3.93
CA LEU A 57 14.61 8.88 -4.64
C LEU A 57 15.09 7.72 -3.75
N SER A 58 15.49 8.00 -2.52
CA SER A 58 15.94 6.96 -1.58
C SER A 58 14.84 5.93 -1.30
N SER A 59 13.60 6.38 -1.10
CA SER A 59 12.47 5.48 -0.88
C SER A 59 12.17 4.66 -2.14
N ALA A 60 12.17 5.27 -3.33
CA ALA A 60 11.92 4.57 -4.58
C ALA A 60 12.99 3.52 -4.87
N THR A 61 14.27 3.83 -4.67
CA THR A 61 15.38 2.88 -4.79
C THR A 61 15.23 1.73 -3.80
N ALA A 62 14.93 2.05 -2.53
CA ALA A 62 14.75 1.02 -1.51
C ALA A 62 13.61 0.06 -1.88
N ILE A 63 12.46 0.58 -2.32
CA ILE A 63 11.31 -0.20 -2.78
C ILE A 63 11.68 -1.08 -3.98
N ALA A 64 12.38 -0.53 -4.98
CA ALA A 64 12.82 -1.27 -6.16
C ALA A 64 13.77 -2.44 -5.81
N GLU A 65 14.57 -2.29 -4.76
CA GLU A 65 15.44 -3.34 -4.22
C GLU A 65 14.71 -4.30 -3.26
N GLY A 66 13.41 -4.08 -3.01
CA GLY A 66 12.61 -4.86 -2.06
C GLY A 66 12.98 -4.61 -0.60
N SER A 67 13.58 -3.45 -0.30
CA SER A 67 13.99 -3.03 1.04
C SER A 67 13.09 -1.91 1.57
N ILE A 68 13.22 -1.61 2.87
CA ILE A 68 12.34 -0.65 3.58
C ILE A 68 13.24 0.40 4.22
N SER A 69 13.08 1.66 3.80
CA SER A 69 13.75 2.82 4.38
C SER A 69 13.33 3.05 5.84
N LYS A 70 14.06 3.90 6.57
CA LYS A 70 13.78 4.16 7.99
C LYS A 70 12.44 4.87 8.18
N GLU A 71 12.14 5.81 7.29
CA GLU A 71 10.93 6.62 7.25
C GLU A 71 9.73 5.73 6.94
N PHE A 72 9.85 4.87 5.92
CA PHE A 72 8.81 3.92 5.57
C PHE A 72 8.56 2.91 6.71
N LYS A 73 9.61 2.45 7.37
CA LYS A 73 9.48 1.57 8.54
C LYS A 73 8.70 2.25 9.67
N SER A 74 8.98 3.52 9.93
CA SER A 74 8.26 4.30 10.94
C SER A 74 6.79 4.48 10.57
N PHE A 75 6.52 4.80 9.30
CA PHE A 75 5.16 4.96 8.78
C PHE A 75 4.29 3.71 8.94
N LEU A 76 4.80 2.54 8.53
CA LEU A 76 4.08 1.27 8.69
C LEU A 76 3.87 0.92 10.17
N LYS A 77 4.88 1.15 11.02
CA LYS A 77 4.77 0.86 12.46
C LYS A 77 3.66 1.69 13.12
N SER A 78 3.49 2.95 12.74
CA SER A 78 2.48 3.83 13.34
C SER A 78 1.05 3.43 12.98
N HIS A 79 0.83 2.81 11.83
CA HIS A 79 -0.52 2.56 11.30
C HIS A 79 -0.92 1.07 11.28
N LEU A 80 0.05 0.15 11.24
CA LEU A 80 -0.22 -1.28 11.08
C LEU A 80 0.13 -2.12 12.32
N LYS A 81 0.75 -1.52 13.35
CA LYS A 81 1.08 -2.24 14.58
C LYS A 81 -0.18 -2.82 15.20
N ASN A 82 -0.20 -4.15 15.36
CA ASN A 82 -1.35 -4.94 15.87
C ASN A 82 -2.59 -4.95 14.97
N SER A 83 -2.47 -4.55 13.69
CA SER A 83 -3.58 -4.69 12.75
C SER A 83 -3.85 -6.17 12.48
N LYS A 84 -5.12 -6.57 12.59
CA LYS A 84 -5.59 -7.90 12.17
C LYS A 84 -5.84 -7.97 10.66
N GLU A 85 -5.84 -6.83 9.97
CA GLU A 85 -6.08 -6.75 8.54
C GLU A 85 -4.83 -7.17 7.74
N THR A 86 -5.04 -7.85 6.61
CA THR A 86 -3.98 -8.16 5.67
C THR A 86 -3.56 -6.90 4.91
N LEU A 87 -2.24 -6.67 4.82
CA LEU A 87 -1.65 -5.64 3.97
C LEU A 87 -1.39 -6.21 2.56
N LEU A 88 -1.97 -5.59 1.54
CA LEU A 88 -1.67 -5.84 0.14
C LEU A 88 -0.51 -4.95 -0.30
N VAL A 89 0.48 -5.57 -0.93
CA VAL A 89 1.68 -4.93 -1.46
C VAL A 89 1.89 -5.45 -2.88
N ALA A 90 2.07 -4.56 -3.84
CA ALA A 90 2.19 -4.91 -5.26
C ALA A 90 3.45 -5.75 -5.55
N ASP A 91 4.60 -5.36 -5.00
CA ASP A 91 5.86 -6.07 -5.23
C ASP A 91 6.06 -7.23 -4.21
N PRO A 92 6.26 -8.47 -4.68
CA PRO A 92 6.46 -9.63 -3.79
C PRO A 92 7.72 -9.59 -2.93
N LYS A 93 8.80 -8.97 -3.40
CA LYS A 93 10.04 -8.85 -2.61
C LYS A 93 9.83 -7.87 -1.47
N LEU A 94 9.19 -6.74 -1.74
CA LEU A 94 8.82 -5.78 -0.72
C LEU A 94 7.85 -6.40 0.30
N ALA A 95 6.83 -7.13 -0.17
CA ALA A 95 5.88 -7.83 0.67
C ALA A 95 6.58 -8.78 1.66
N THR A 96 7.54 -9.57 1.16
CA THR A 96 8.37 -10.46 1.98
C THR A 96 9.17 -9.69 3.03
N SER A 97 9.78 -8.57 2.65
CA SER A 97 10.54 -7.72 3.57
C SER A 97 9.67 -7.09 4.65
N ILE A 98 8.44 -6.69 4.32
CA ILE A 98 7.49 -6.15 5.30
C ILE A 98 7.03 -7.25 6.25
N ALA A 99 6.63 -8.42 5.74
CA ALA A 99 6.16 -9.54 6.55
C ALA A 99 7.22 -9.95 7.60
N LYS A 100 8.49 -10.06 7.18
CA LYS A 100 9.61 -10.38 8.08
C LYS A 100 9.86 -9.34 9.16
N LYS A 101 9.58 -8.06 8.92
CA LYS A 101 9.88 -6.97 9.87
C LYS A 101 8.75 -6.63 10.84
N PHE A 102 7.49 -6.89 10.46
CA PHE A 102 6.33 -6.36 11.18
C PHE A 102 5.40 -7.42 11.76
N GLU A 103 5.66 -8.71 11.52
CA GLU A 103 4.83 -9.82 12.04
C GLU A 103 3.33 -9.66 11.72
N ILE A 104 3.02 -9.02 10.58
CA ILE A 104 1.67 -8.83 10.07
C ILE A 104 1.40 -9.76 8.89
N LYS A 105 0.12 -10.02 8.61
CA LYS A 105 -0.29 -10.69 7.38
C LYS A 105 -0.04 -9.74 6.21
N VAL A 106 0.85 -10.15 5.30
CA VAL A 106 1.10 -9.44 4.04
C VAL A 106 0.79 -10.39 2.89
N ALA A 107 0.12 -9.89 1.87
CA ALA A 107 -0.10 -10.60 0.63
C ALA A 107 0.39 -9.74 -0.55
N SER A 108 0.95 -10.42 -1.54
CA SER A 108 1.29 -9.86 -2.84
C SER A 108 0.79 -10.84 -3.88
N ASP A 109 0.06 -10.37 -4.87
CA ASP A 109 -0.36 -11.20 -6.00
C ASP A 109 -0.03 -10.50 -7.33
N SER A 110 0.24 -11.29 -8.35
CA SER A 110 0.28 -10.87 -9.76
C SER A 110 -0.99 -10.13 -10.20
N SER A 111 -2.10 -10.28 -9.48
CA SER A 111 -3.36 -9.55 -9.67
C SER A 111 -3.51 -8.27 -8.84
N THR A 112 -2.52 -7.94 -7.98
CA THR A 112 -2.55 -6.71 -7.16
C THR A 112 -2.10 -5.45 -7.91
N LEU A 113 -1.78 -5.54 -9.21
CA LEU A 113 -1.68 -4.44 -10.16
C LEU A 113 -2.21 -4.84 -11.54
#